data_AF-A0A353KTP0-F1
#
_entry.id   AF-A0A353KTP0-F1
#
_cell.length_a   1.000
_cell.length_b   1.000
_cell.length_c   1.000
_cell.angle_alpha   90.00
_cell.angle_beta   90.00
_cell.angle_gamma   90.00
#
_symmetry.space_group_name_H-M   'P 1'
#
loop_
_entity.id
_entity.type
_entity.pdbx_description
1 polymer ?
#
loop_
_entity_poly.entity_id
_entity_poly.type
_entity_poly.pdbx_seq_one_letter_code
_entity_poly.pdbx_strand_id
1 'polypeptide(L)'
;MLLKFAIFVFINILFFSNLSAQNQVNINSKLTVFNPDSLKNGHPCENLYQHKWNTEYLWDKELVFGVYNDTTLALDNDSSFVFPYKGKLISPYGPRGKRQHSGVDIKLQLGDSVRCAFDGQVRLAKVVSGYGNVIVVRHYNGLETLYAHLSGFLVKPNEHVKAGEVIGLGGSTGRATTTHLHFETRYLTKAFNPEKILDINSYSLKTESLFVANNRIENDLLLLAEKTNNENDNVIEADDSKNIKYHTISKGDTLYAIARRNNVTVNDLCELNQISKNNILKIGAKIRVK
;
A
#
# COMPACT_ATOMS: atom_id res chain seq x y z
N MET A 1 12.33 22.62 -11.73
CA MET A 1 11.72 21.85 -10.62
C MET A 1 10.49 22.57 -10.04
N LEU A 2 10.63 23.79 -9.49
CA LEU A 2 9.52 24.57 -8.92
C LEU A 2 8.34 24.87 -9.87
N LEU A 3 8.62 25.17 -11.15
CA LEU A 3 7.58 25.50 -12.13
C LEU A 3 6.73 24.30 -12.56
N LYS A 4 7.33 23.10 -12.69
CA LYS A 4 6.61 21.85 -13.00
C LYS A 4 5.77 21.35 -11.80
N PHE A 5 6.27 21.55 -10.57
CA PHE A 5 5.52 21.23 -9.35
C PHE A 5 4.31 22.14 -9.17
N ALA A 6 4.46 23.44 -9.44
CA ALA A 6 3.33 24.38 -9.47
C ALA A 6 2.28 23.96 -10.49
N ILE A 7 2.70 23.55 -11.70
CA ILE A 7 1.81 23.04 -12.76
C ILE A 7 1.12 21.74 -12.32
N PHE A 8 1.80 20.81 -11.64
CA PHE A 8 1.18 19.57 -11.14
C PHE A 8 0.11 19.84 -10.06
N VAL A 9 0.40 20.75 -9.12
CA VAL A 9 -0.57 21.20 -8.12
C VAL A 9 -1.75 21.94 -8.79
N PHE A 10 -1.47 22.81 -9.78
CA PHE A 10 -2.49 23.56 -10.50
C PHE A 10 -3.37 22.67 -11.39
N ILE A 11 -2.80 21.71 -12.11
CA ILE A 11 -3.54 20.77 -12.98
C ILE A 11 -4.46 19.90 -12.13
N ASN A 12 -4.01 19.39 -10.99
CA ASN A 12 -4.89 18.64 -10.09
C ASN A 12 -6.05 19.54 -9.60
N ILE A 13 -5.79 20.78 -9.16
CA ILE A 13 -6.83 21.73 -8.75
C ILE A 13 -7.81 22.06 -9.91
N LEU A 14 -7.32 22.23 -11.14
CA LEU A 14 -8.15 22.54 -12.32
C LEU A 14 -8.94 21.34 -12.85
N PHE A 15 -8.43 20.12 -12.70
CA PHE A 15 -9.15 18.89 -13.04
C PHE A 15 -10.37 18.72 -12.11
N PHE A 16 -10.26 19.17 -10.84
CA PHE A 16 -11.40 19.23 -9.92
C PHE A 16 -12.42 20.32 -10.25
N SER A 17 -12.02 21.42 -10.92
CA SER A 17 -12.94 22.52 -11.24
C SER A 17 -13.71 22.35 -12.56
N ASN A 18 -13.32 21.42 -13.44
CA ASN A 18 -13.91 21.25 -14.78
C ASN A 18 -14.70 19.94 -14.98
N LEU A 19 -14.97 19.16 -13.93
CA LEU A 19 -16.06 18.19 -14.01
C LEU A 19 -17.38 18.96 -14.09
N SER A 20 -18.05 18.84 -15.23
CA SER A 20 -19.34 19.46 -15.50
C SER A 20 -20.38 19.14 -14.43
N ALA A 21 -21.30 20.09 -14.24
CA ALA A 21 -22.22 20.26 -13.11
C ALA A 21 -23.28 19.14 -12.90
N GLN A 22 -22.99 17.87 -13.18
CA GLN A 22 -23.92 16.75 -12.92
C GLN A 22 -23.32 15.51 -12.25
N ASN A 23 -22.03 15.43 -11.94
CA ASN A 23 -21.46 14.30 -11.18
C ASN A 23 -20.35 14.78 -10.22
N GLN A 24 -20.75 15.53 -9.20
CA GLN A 24 -19.83 15.97 -8.15
C GLN A 24 -19.58 14.80 -7.19
N VAL A 25 -18.61 13.93 -7.53
CA VAL A 25 -18.04 12.99 -6.55
C VAL A 25 -17.38 13.85 -5.48
N ASN A 26 -17.98 13.85 -4.29
CA ASN A 26 -17.55 14.64 -3.15
C ASN A 26 -16.31 13.97 -2.52
N ILE A 27 -15.17 14.02 -3.23
CA ILE A 27 -13.88 13.64 -2.67
C ILE A 27 -13.48 14.78 -1.75
N ASN A 28 -13.61 14.58 -0.44
CA ASN A 28 -13.19 15.53 0.58
C ASN A 28 -11.79 16.08 0.24
N SER A 29 -11.67 17.40 0.25
CA SER A 29 -10.55 18.25 -0.18
C SER A 29 -9.25 18.10 0.63
N LYS A 30 -8.92 16.88 1.08
CA LYS A 30 -7.85 16.58 2.03
C LYS A 30 -6.86 15.54 1.52
N LEU A 31 -6.70 15.42 0.20
CA LEU A 31 -5.59 14.64 -0.36
C LEU A 31 -4.28 15.33 0.03
N THR A 32 -3.52 14.69 0.90
CA THR A 32 -2.20 15.19 1.26
C THR A 32 -1.25 14.82 0.12
N VAL A 33 -0.88 15.79 -0.70
CA VAL A 33 0.22 15.60 -1.65
C VAL A 33 1.47 15.44 -0.80
N PHE A 34 2.04 14.23 -0.76
CA PHE A 34 3.27 14.01 -0.03
C PHE A 34 4.37 14.73 -0.81
N ASN A 35 4.75 15.92 -0.32
CA ASN A 35 5.91 16.62 -0.82
C ASN A 35 7.11 15.73 -0.46
N PRO A 36 7.91 15.24 -1.42
CA PRO A 36 9.16 14.58 -1.09
C PRO A 36 9.95 15.56 -0.26
N ASP A 37 10.06 15.33 1.05
CA ASP A 37 10.79 16.20 1.95
C ASP A 37 12.17 16.39 1.33
N SER A 38 12.39 17.61 0.86
CA SER A 38 13.65 18.00 0.25
C SER A 38 14.69 17.94 1.36
N LEU A 39 15.38 16.80 1.45
CA LEU A 39 16.69 16.58 2.07
C LEU A 39 17.16 17.76 2.92
N LYS A 40 16.59 17.91 4.12
CA LYS A 40 17.15 18.79 5.15
C LYS A 40 17.19 18.00 6.44
N ASN A 41 18.21 17.14 6.51
CA ASN A 41 18.62 16.31 7.64
C ASN A 41 17.59 15.22 8.02
N GLY A 42 17.81 13.97 7.58
CA GLY A 42 16.94 12.85 7.95
C GLY A 42 16.98 11.68 6.96
N HIS A 43 16.25 10.61 7.28
CA HIS A 43 16.04 9.45 6.39
C HIS A 43 14.92 9.73 5.37
N PRO A 44 14.89 9.06 4.19
CA PRO A 44 13.84 9.25 3.21
C PRO A 44 12.44 9.09 3.81
N CYS A 45 11.60 10.12 3.62
CA CYS A 45 10.21 10.20 4.08
C CYS A 45 10.02 9.86 5.57
N GLU A 46 10.94 10.29 6.43
CA GLU A 46 10.88 10.00 7.86
C GLU A 46 9.51 10.30 8.49
N ASN A 47 8.87 11.42 8.14
CA ASN A 47 7.53 11.78 8.62
C ASN A 47 6.47 10.72 8.29
N LEU A 48 6.45 10.23 7.04
CA LEU A 48 5.55 9.16 6.60
C LEU A 48 5.80 7.87 7.39
N TYR A 49 7.06 7.60 7.68
CA TYR A 49 7.50 6.42 8.42
C TYR A 49 7.62 6.66 9.94
N GLN A 50 6.97 7.69 10.49
CA GLN A 50 6.93 8.00 11.94
C GLN A 50 8.33 8.16 12.58
N HIS A 51 9.28 8.71 11.82
CA HIS A 51 10.72 8.78 12.13
C HIS A 51 11.36 7.42 12.44
N LYS A 52 10.71 6.31 12.02
CA LYS A 52 11.24 4.96 12.19
C LYS A 52 12.15 4.60 11.03
N TRP A 53 13.39 4.32 11.38
CA TRP A 53 14.39 3.76 10.49
C TRP A 53 14.91 2.45 11.07
N ASN A 54 14.46 1.33 10.50
CA ASN A 54 14.79 0.00 10.98
C ASN A 54 15.61 -0.76 9.92
N THR A 55 16.85 -1.07 10.25
CA THR A 55 17.81 -1.81 9.42
C THR A 55 17.93 -3.29 9.81
N GLU A 56 17.08 -3.79 10.69
CA GLU A 56 17.14 -5.16 11.21
C GLU A 56 16.04 -6.06 10.64
N TYR A 57 14.81 -5.55 10.60
CA TYR A 57 13.63 -6.33 10.24
C TYR A 57 13.08 -5.92 8.87
N LEU A 58 12.74 -6.92 8.06
CA LEU A 58 12.09 -6.69 6.78
C LEU A 58 10.71 -6.05 6.95
N TRP A 59 9.95 -6.52 7.93
CA TRP A 59 8.63 -6.01 8.28
C TRP A 59 8.69 -5.31 9.62
N ASP A 60 8.50 -4.00 9.60
CA ASP A 60 8.22 -3.24 10.81
C ASP A 60 6.75 -3.46 11.19
N LYS A 61 6.52 -4.21 12.29
CA LYS A 61 5.17 -4.56 12.76
C LYS A 61 4.40 -3.35 13.29
N GLU A 62 5.10 -2.27 13.60
CA GLU A 62 4.51 -1.05 14.16
C GLU A 62 4.09 -0.05 13.07
N LEU A 63 4.55 -0.25 11.83
CA LEU A 63 4.08 0.49 10.67
C LEU A 63 2.79 -0.13 10.15
N VAL A 64 1.66 0.35 10.67
CA VAL A 64 0.33 -0.11 10.25
C VAL A 64 -0.15 0.69 9.05
N PHE A 65 -0.28 0.01 7.90
CA PHE A 65 -0.96 0.54 6.73
C PHE A 65 -2.45 0.78 7.06
N GLY A 66 -2.96 1.99 6.76
CA GLY A 66 -4.37 2.36 6.98
C GLY A 66 -4.65 3.39 8.07
N VAL A 67 -3.60 3.93 8.71
CA VAL A 67 -3.71 5.03 9.67
C VAL A 67 -3.57 6.40 9.00
N TYR A 68 -3.16 6.44 7.73
CA TYR A 68 -2.85 7.68 7.00
C TYR A 68 -3.95 8.12 6.03
N ASN A 69 -4.08 9.44 5.91
CA ASN A 69 -4.98 10.15 5.01
C ASN A 69 -4.74 9.77 3.54
N ASP A 70 -5.75 9.99 2.69
CA ASP A 70 -5.62 9.87 1.24
C ASP A 70 -4.36 10.61 0.74
N THR A 71 -3.45 9.86 0.13
CA THR A 71 -2.09 10.29 -0.20
C THR A 71 -1.83 10.08 -1.69
N THR A 72 -1.27 11.09 -2.36
CA THR A 72 -0.70 10.93 -3.71
C THR A 72 0.83 10.87 -3.61
N LEU A 73 1.43 9.84 -4.21
CA LEU A 73 2.87 9.68 -4.34
C LEU A 73 3.28 10.04 -5.77
N ALA A 74 4.19 11.00 -5.91
CA ALA A 74 4.79 11.32 -7.19
C ALA A 74 5.90 10.31 -7.52
N LEU A 75 5.84 9.68 -8.69
CA LEU A 75 6.85 8.70 -9.13
C LEU A 75 7.95 9.34 -9.99
N ASP A 76 7.63 10.48 -10.64
CA ASP A 76 8.45 11.31 -11.54
C ASP A 76 9.04 10.52 -12.74
N ASN A 77 8.99 11.11 -13.94
CA ASN A 77 8.98 10.34 -15.20
C ASN A 77 10.22 10.53 -16.09
N ASP A 78 11.11 11.49 -15.83
CA ASP A 78 12.17 11.83 -16.80
C ASP A 78 13.62 11.61 -16.33
N SER A 79 13.90 11.32 -15.05
CA SER A 79 15.27 11.00 -14.57
C SER A 79 15.35 10.26 -13.24
N SER A 80 14.21 9.95 -12.62
CA SER A 80 14.09 9.41 -11.26
C SER A 80 13.82 7.91 -11.21
N PHE A 81 13.52 7.28 -12.35
CA PHE A 81 13.23 5.86 -12.44
C PHE A 81 14.16 5.14 -13.42
N VAL A 82 14.66 3.98 -12.99
CA VAL A 82 15.34 3.02 -13.87
C VAL A 82 14.78 1.64 -13.60
N PHE A 83 14.46 0.92 -14.66
CA PHE A 83 13.95 -0.44 -14.53
C PHE A 83 15.01 -1.35 -13.86
N PRO A 84 14.64 -2.13 -12.82
CA PRO A 84 15.62 -2.80 -11.96
C PRO A 84 16.42 -3.90 -12.68
N TYR A 85 15.82 -4.54 -13.68
CA TYR A 85 16.49 -5.41 -14.64
C TYR A 85 15.61 -5.63 -15.88
N LYS A 86 16.13 -5.46 -17.10
CA LYS A 86 15.37 -5.60 -18.35
C LYS A 86 15.27 -7.05 -18.82
N GLY A 87 14.46 -7.83 -18.10
CA GLY A 87 14.25 -9.26 -18.37
C GLY A 87 12.78 -9.61 -18.58
N LYS A 88 12.54 -10.85 -19.04
CA LYS A 88 11.17 -11.36 -19.21
C LYS A 88 10.50 -11.57 -17.85
N LEU A 89 9.27 -11.06 -17.68
CA LEU A 89 8.41 -11.43 -16.56
C LEU A 89 8.05 -12.92 -16.65
N ILE A 90 8.42 -13.69 -15.64
CA ILE A 90 8.16 -15.13 -15.56
C ILE A 90 7.12 -15.49 -14.49
N SER A 91 6.87 -14.59 -13.54
CA SER A 91 5.75 -14.77 -12.62
C SER A 91 5.19 -13.43 -12.13
N PRO A 92 3.88 -13.20 -12.27
CA PRO A 92 3.24 -11.95 -11.85
C PRO A 92 3.01 -11.92 -10.33
N TYR A 93 2.70 -10.74 -9.82
CA TYR A 93 2.16 -10.55 -8.48
C TYR A 93 0.79 -11.22 -8.34
N GLY A 94 0.50 -11.79 -7.17
CA GLY A 94 -0.84 -12.29 -6.86
C GLY A 94 -0.91 -13.72 -6.33
N PRO A 95 -2.15 -14.24 -6.16
CA PRO A 95 -2.38 -15.50 -5.46
C PRO A 95 -1.72 -16.69 -6.14
N ARG A 96 -1.04 -17.53 -5.35
CA ARG A 96 -0.47 -18.83 -5.73
C ARG A 96 -1.10 -19.91 -4.84
N GLY A 97 -2.34 -20.27 -5.14
CA GLY A 97 -3.15 -21.14 -4.29
C GLY A 97 -3.37 -20.50 -2.91
N LYS A 98 -2.87 -21.14 -1.85
CA LYS A 98 -2.97 -20.63 -0.47
C LYS A 98 -1.91 -19.59 -0.09
N ARG A 99 -0.92 -19.34 -0.96
CA ARG A 99 0.18 -18.38 -0.70
C ARG A 99 0.01 -17.13 -1.57
N GLN A 100 0.36 -15.97 -1.05
CA GLN A 100 0.47 -14.74 -1.84
C GLN A 100 1.87 -14.59 -2.44
N HIS A 101 1.95 -14.19 -3.71
CA HIS A 101 3.20 -13.71 -4.32
C HIS A 101 3.26 -12.19 -4.20
N SER A 102 4.17 -11.68 -3.38
CA SER A 102 4.22 -10.27 -2.97
C SER A 102 4.98 -9.35 -3.92
N GLY A 103 5.45 -9.87 -5.06
CA GLY A 103 6.19 -9.12 -6.07
C GLY A 103 6.03 -9.73 -7.45
N VAL A 104 6.94 -9.37 -8.36
CA VAL A 104 7.09 -9.98 -9.68
C VAL A 104 8.42 -10.69 -9.78
N ASP A 105 8.46 -11.78 -10.54
CA ASP A 105 9.68 -12.53 -10.83
C ASP A 105 10.13 -12.20 -12.26
N ILE A 106 11.29 -11.56 -12.38
CA ILE A 106 11.89 -11.13 -13.66
C ILE A 106 13.08 -12.05 -13.96
N LYS A 107 13.08 -12.70 -15.12
CA LYS A 107 14.15 -13.61 -15.51
C LYS A 107 15.46 -12.86 -15.69
N LEU A 108 16.52 -13.37 -15.06
CA LEU A 108 17.91 -12.93 -15.23
C LEU A 108 18.88 -14.12 -15.14
N GLN A 109 20.17 -13.88 -15.37
CA GLN A 109 21.25 -14.83 -15.19
C GLN A 109 22.05 -14.56 -13.91
N LEU A 110 22.80 -15.58 -13.46
CA LEU A 110 23.63 -15.46 -12.26
C LEU A 110 24.72 -14.40 -12.52
N GLY A 111 24.84 -13.42 -11.61
CA GLY A 111 25.81 -12.34 -11.73
C GLY A 111 25.34 -11.12 -12.52
N ASP A 112 24.15 -11.15 -13.12
CA ASP A 112 23.60 -9.99 -13.82
C ASP A 112 23.45 -8.77 -12.89
N SER A 113 23.71 -7.57 -13.39
CA SER A 113 23.59 -6.34 -12.61
C SER A 113 22.13 -6.00 -12.30
N VAL A 114 21.76 -5.96 -11.02
CA VAL A 114 20.46 -5.48 -10.53
C VAL A 114 20.59 -4.03 -10.08
N ARG A 115 19.69 -3.17 -10.57
CA ARG A 115 19.77 -1.72 -10.40
C ARG A 115 18.71 -1.17 -9.45
N CYS A 116 19.05 -0.09 -8.76
CA CYS A 116 18.10 0.67 -7.93
C CYS A 116 17.03 1.31 -8.80
N ALA A 117 15.76 1.21 -8.38
CA ALA A 117 14.62 1.61 -9.18
C ALA A 117 14.41 3.12 -9.12
N PHE A 118 14.56 3.72 -7.94
CA PHE A 118 14.45 5.15 -7.71
C PHE A 118 15.57 5.63 -6.78
N ASP A 119 15.83 6.94 -6.77
CA ASP A 119 16.69 7.56 -5.76
C ASP A 119 16.22 7.21 -4.34
N GLY A 120 17.17 6.92 -3.44
CA GLY A 120 16.81 6.57 -2.08
C GLY A 120 17.98 6.27 -1.17
N GLN A 121 17.67 5.59 -0.07
CA GLN A 121 18.64 5.11 0.90
C GLN A 121 18.37 3.63 1.19
N VAL A 122 19.45 2.84 1.22
CA VAL A 122 19.39 1.41 1.51
C VAL A 122 18.97 1.21 2.96
N ARG A 123 17.80 0.63 3.17
CA ARG A 123 17.30 0.26 4.50
C ARG A 123 17.85 -1.09 4.95
N LEU A 124 17.91 -2.07 4.04
CA LEU A 124 18.37 -3.43 4.33
C LEU A 124 19.29 -3.95 3.22
N ALA A 125 20.31 -4.70 3.62
CA ALA A 125 21.10 -5.57 2.75
C ALA A 125 21.51 -6.80 3.58
N LYS A 126 20.68 -7.84 3.60
CA LYS A 126 20.88 -9.03 4.47
C LYS A 126 20.19 -10.28 3.95
N VAL A 127 20.54 -11.42 4.55
CA VAL A 127 19.84 -12.69 4.29
C VAL A 127 18.51 -12.72 5.05
N VAL A 128 17.42 -13.04 4.35
CA VAL A 128 16.08 -13.20 4.91
C VAL A 128 15.52 -14.57 4.52
N SER A 129 14.95 -15.29 5.49
CA SER A 129 14.36 -16.62 5.25
C SER A 129 13.31 -16.58 4.14
N GLY A 130 13.41 -17.51 3.20
CA GLY A 130 12.57 -17.57 2.01
C GLY A 130 13.00 -16.66 0.87
N TYR A 131 13.42 -15.42 1.15
CA TYR A 131 13.83 -14.46 0.12
C TYR A 131 15.32 -14.57 -0.27
N GLY A 132 16.16 -15.17 0.56
CA GLY A 132 17.61 -15.24 0.31
C GLY A 132 18.29 -13.90 0.60
N ASN A 133 19.24 -13.50 -0.23
CA ASN A 133 19.86 -12.18 -0.13
C ASN A 133 18.87 -11.11 -0.58
N VAL A 134 18.56 -10.18 0.32
CA VAL A 134 17.58 -9.11 0.12
C VAL A 134 18.23 -7.75 0.26
N ILE A 135 17.94 -6.86 -0.68
CA ILE A 135 18.13 -5.42 -0.53
C ILE A 135 16.76 -4.77 -0.45
N VAL A 136 16.60 -3.80 0.45
CA VAL A 136 15.44 -2.90 0.49
C VAL A 136 15.95 -1.47 0.41
N VAL A 137 15.42 -0.70 -0.52
CA VAL A 137 15.70 0.74 -0.65
C VAL A 137 14.41 1.50 -0.32
N ARG A 138 14.51 2.49 0.58
CA ARG A 138 13.45 3.47 0.82
C ARG A 138 13.72 4.71 -0.01
N HIS A 139 12.70 5.17 -0.72
CA HIS A 139 12.78 6.25 -1.68
C HIS A 139 12.17 7.54 -1.12
N TYR A 140 12.58 8.68 -1.68
CA TYR A 140 12.10 10.00 -1.26
C TYR A 140 10.64 10.29 -1.66
N ASN A 141 10.05 9.43 -2.50
CA ASN A 141 8.63 9.46 -2.82
C ASN A 141 7.77 8.62 -1.87
N GLY A 142 8.36 8.03 -0.83
CA GLY A 142 7.64 7.24 0.18
C GLY A 142 7.45 5.77 -0.17
N LEU A 143 7.96 5.32 -1.32
CA LEU A 143 7.98 3.89 -1.66
C LEU A 143 9.17 3.19 -1.01
N GLU A 144 9.00 1.90 -0.73
CA GLU A 144 10.11 0.95 -0.59
C GLU A 144 10.10 -0.02 -1.77
N THR A 145 11.28 -0.29 -2.33
CA THR A 145 11.47 -1.38 -3.29
C THR A 145 12.32 -2.49 -2.68
N LEU A 146 11.99 -3.73 -3.01
CA LEU A 146 12.67 -4.91 -2.52
C LEU A 146 13.25 -5.72 -3.68
N TYR A 147 14.50 -6.17 -3.49
CA TYR A 147 15.26 -6.95 -4.46
C TYR A 147 15.73 -8.24 -3.78
N ALA A 148 15.24 -9.39 -4.22
CA ALA A 148 15.50 -10.67 -3.57
C ALA A 148 16.09 -11.72 -4.51
N HIS A 149 16.47 -12.85 -3.92
CA HIS A 149 17.16 -13.97 -4.54
C HIS A 149 18.55 -13.60 -5.10
N LEU A 150 19.13 -12.48 -4.67
CA LEU A 150 20.40 -11.97 -5.16
C LEU A 150 21.55 -12.95 -4.86
N SER A 151 22.59 -12.95 -5.68
CA SER A 151 23.82 -13.72 -5.40
C SER A 151 24.80 -12.96 -4.51
N GLY A 152 24.75 -11.62 -4.52
CA GLY A 152 25.59 -10.78 -3.68
C GLY A 152 25.07 -9.35 -3.55
N PHE A 153 25.55 -8.66 -2.50
CA PHE A 153 25.27 -7.25 -2.21
C PHE A 153 26.42 -6.39 -2.74
N LEU A 154 26.10 -5.25 -3.35
CA LEU A 154 27.08 -4.21 -3.72
C LEU A 154 26.91 -2.92 -2.93
N VAL A 155 25.95 -2.90 -2.00
CA VAL A 155 25.65 -1.76 -1.12
C VAL A 155 25.43 -2.23 0.32
N LYS A 156 25.47 -1.29 1.26
CA LYS A 156 25.26 -1.53 2.69
C LYS A 156 24.09 -0.72 3.24
N PRO A 157 23.48 -1.11 4.38
CA PRO A 157 22.46 -0.30 5.04
C PRO A 157 22.97 1.12 5.32
N ASN A 158 22.06 2.10 5.23
CA ASN A 158 22.27 3.55 5.34
C ASN A 158 22.99 4.23 4.17
N GLU A 159 23.43 3.47 3.16
CA GLU A 159 24.03 4.02 1.95
C GLU A 159 22.98 4.73 1.08
N HIS A 160 23.34 5.88 0.53
CA HIS A 160 22.49 6.62 -0.40
C HIS A 160 22.76 6.12 -1.81
N VAL A 161 21.70 5.82 -2.55
CA VAL A 161 21.79 5.24 -3.89
C VAL A 161 20.96 6.03 -4.88
N LYS A 162 21.45 6.10 -6.12
CA LYS A 162 20.76 6.74 -7.24
C LYS A 162 19.99 5.74 -8.09
N ALA A 163 18.92 6.20 -8.73
CA ALA A 163 18.23 5.42 -9.74
C ALA A 163 19.22 4.92 -10.80
N GLY A 164 19.18 3.62 -11.11
CA GLY A 164 20.08 2.98 -12.07
C GLY A 164 21.43 2.52 -11.50
N GLU A 165 21.78 2.92 -10.29
CA GLU A 165 22.98 2.42 -9.61
C GLU A 165 22.89 0.90 -9.40
N VAL A 166 24.01 0.18 -9.59
CA VAL A 166 24.02 -1.28 -9.41
C VAL A 166 24.14 -1.59 -7.91
N ILE A 167 23.11 -2.18 -7.34
CA ILE A 167 23.00 -2.43 -5.89
C ILE A 167 23.28 -3.90 -5.53
N GLY A 168 23.16 -4.81 -6.48
CA GLY A 168 23.38 -6.23 -6.24
C GLY A 168 23.49 -7.03 -7.53
N LEU A 169 23.68 -8.32 -7.37
CA LEU A 169 23.88 -9.26 -8.47
C LEU A 169 22.76 -10.29 -8.53
N GLY A 170 22.30 -10.62 -9.74
CA GLY A 170 21.28 -11.62 -10.00
C GLY A 170 21.68 -13.00 -9.49
N GLY A 171 20.71 -13.77 -9.00
CA GLY A 171 20.99 -15.06 -8.38
C GLY A 171 19.76 -15.94 -8.21
N SER A 172 19.91 -16.93 -7.33
CA SER A 172 18.88 -17.92 -6.98
C SER A 172 18.93 -18.28 -5.49
N THR A 173 19.37 -17.36 -4.62
CA THR A 173 19.48 -17.62 -3.17
C THR A 173 18.11 -17.68 -2.49
N GLY A 174 18.01 -18.37 -1.35
CA GLY A 174 16.74 -18.54 -0.65
C GLY A 174 15.84 -19.58 -1.33
N ARG A 175 14.52 -19.35 -1.35
CA ARG A 175 13.54 -20.27 -1.94
C ARG A 175 13.22 -19.90 -3.39
N ALA A 176 14.22 -19.94 -4.26
CA ALA A 176 14.08 -19.72 -5.69
C ALA A 176 14.11 -21.04 -6.47
N THR A 177 13.17 -21.26 -7.39
CA THR A 177 13.14 -22.45 -8.25
C THR A 177 14.00 -22.31 -9.51
N THR A 178 14.42 -21.09 -9.84
CA THR A 178 15.28 -20.75 -10.97
C THR A 178 16.01 -19.44 -10.67
N THR A 179 17.01 -19.08 -11.47
CA THR A 179 17.66 -17.76 -11.39
C THR A 179 16.71 -16.67 -11.90
N HIS A 180 16.37 -15.72 -11.04
CA HIS A 180 15.48 -14.58 -11.32
C HIS A 180 15.66 -13.49 -10.26
N LEU A 181 15.21 -12.27 -10.57
CA LEU A 181 15.01 -11.21 -9.61
C LEU A 181 13.57 -11.30 -9.11
N HIS A 182 13.39 -11.46 -7.81
CA HIS A 182 12.11 -11.18 -7.16
C HIS A 182 12.08 -9.71 -6.76
N PHE A 183 11.18 -8.94 -7.38
CA PHE A 183 11.06 -7.50 -7.19
C PHE A 183 9.71 -7.14 -6.58
N GLU A 184 9.70 -6.40 -5.48
CA GLU A 184 8.47 -5.90 -4.87
C GLU A 184 8.43 -4.38 -4.81
N THR A 185 7.22 -3.84 -4.92
CA THR A 185 6.91 -2.44 -4.60
C THR A 185 6.08 -2.41 -3.33
N ARG A 186 6.48 -1.57 -2.37
CA ARG A 186 5.86 -1.51 -1.04
C ARG A 186 5.59 -0.06 -0.65
N TYR A 187 4.52 0.13 0.12
CA TYR A 187 4.20 1.40 0.78
C TYR A 187 3.81 1.12 2.23
N LEU A 188 4.49 1.76 3.19
CA LEU A 188 4.31 1.50 4.63
C LEU A 188 4.29 0.01 4.97
N THR A 189 5.30 -0.72 4.48
CA THR A 189 5.43 -2.18 4.58
C THR A 189 4.39 -3.01 3.82
N LYS A 190 3.31 -2.45 3.26
CA LYS A 190 2.36 -3.23 2.44
C LYS A 190 2.88 -3.38 1.02
N ALA A 191 3.05 -4.62 0.58
CA ALA A 191 3.33 -4.90 -0.82
C ALA A 191 2.09 -4.66 -1.69
N PHE A 192 2.30 -4.12 -2.89
CA PHE A 192 1.29 -3.99 -3.93
C PHE A 192 1.87 -4.45 -5.26
N ASN A 193 1.01 -4.71 -6.24
CA ASN A 193 1.43 -5.19 -7.55
C ASN A 193 2.37 -4.17 -8.23
N PRO A 194 3.66 -4.53 -8.49
CA PRO A 194 4.59 -3.67 -9.21
C PRO A 194 4.08 -3.22 -10.59
N GLU A 195 3.28 -4.06 -11.26
CA GLU A 195 2.72 -3.74 -12.58
C GLU A 195 1.69 -2.60 -12.56
N LYS A 196 1.31 -2.07 -11.39
CA LYS A 196 0.53 -0.81 -11.29
C LYS A 196 1.35 0.40 -11.71
N ILE A 197 2.65 0.37 -11.44
CA ILE A 197 3.56 1.47 -11.77
C ILE A 197 4.53 1.11 -12.88
N LEU A 198 4.80 -0.17 -13.12
CA LEU A 198 5.74 -0.65 -14.12
C LEU A 198 5.07 -1.16 -15.39
N ASP A 199 5.58 -0.73 -16.54
CA ASP A 199 5.37 -1.40 -17.82
C ASP A 199 6.58 -2.29 -18.13
N ILE A 200 6.33 -3.60 -18.07
CA ILE A 200 7.34 -4.64 -18.30
C ILE A 200 7.79 -4.67 -19.76
N ASN A 201 6.94 -4.27 -20.70
CA ASN A 201 7.26 -4.37 -22.14
C ASN A 201 8.16 -3.23 -22.61
N SER A 202 7.87 -2.02 -22.14
CA SER A 202 8.64 -0.81 -22.47
C SER A 202 9.77 -0.53 -21.46
N TYR A 203 9.78 -1.23 -20.32
CA TYR A 203 10.70 -1.01 -19.21
C TYR A 203 10.63 0.42 -18.66
N SER A 204 9.43 1.02 -18.63
CA SER A 204 9.16 2.37 -18.15
C SER A 204 8.11 2.39 -17.04
N LEU A 205 7.83 3.58 -16.49
CA LEU A 205 6.65 3.78 -15.66
C LEU A 205 5.38 3.83 -16.52
N LYS A 206 4.27 3.32 -15.97
CA LYS A 206 2.91 3.44 -16.54
C LYS A 206 2.23 4.74 -16.16
N THR A 207 2.66 5.33 -15.05
CA THR A 207 2.03 6.49 -14.44
C THR A 207 3.08 7.34 -13.74
N GLU A 208 2.84 8.64 -13.69
CA GLU A 208 3.66 9.60 -12.97
C GLU A 208 3.26 9.71 -11.50
N SER A 209 2.11 9.13 -11.12
CA SER A 209 1.54 9.26 -9.78
C SER A 209 0.82 7.99 -9.33
N LEU A 210 0.92 7.70 -8.04
CA LEU A 210 0.21 6.62 -7.37
C LEU A 210 -0.69 7.20 -6.29
N PHE A 211 -1.92 6.71 -6.21
CA PHE A 211 -2.91 7.19 -5.28
C PHE A 211 -3.17 6.13 -4.21
N VAL A 212 -3.09 6.53 -2.95
CA VAL A 212 -3.32 5.68 -1.78
C VAL A 212 -4.50 6.23 -1.01
N ALA A 213 -5.62 5.53 -1.02
CA ALA A 213 -6.85 5.95 -0.35
C ALA A 213 -7.62 4.71 0.10
N ASN A 214 -8.38 4.78 1.20
CA ASN A 214 -9.27 3.70 1.65
C ASN A 214 -8.57 2.31 1.71
N ASN A 215 -7.37 2.25 2.27
CA ASN A 215 -6.56 1.02 2.31
C ASN A 215 -6.19 0.40 0.95
N ARG A 216 -6.31 1.18 -0.12
CA ARG A 216 -6.00 0.78 -1.49
C ARG A 216 -4.85 1.62 -2.04
N ILE A 217 -4.22 1.07 -3.06
CA ILE A 217 -3.11 1.68 -3.79
C ILE A 217 -3.45 1.47 -5.25
N GLU A 218 -3.72 2.52 -6.00
CA GLU A 218 -4.12 2.45 -7.41
C GLU A 218 -3.37 3.51 -8.24
N ASN A 219 -3.18 3.22 -9.52
CA ASN A 219 -2.45 4.07 -10.48
C ASN A 219 -3.36 5.04 -11.24
N ASP A 220 -4.66 5.03 -10.95
CA ASP A 220 -5.68 5.88 -11.55
C ASP A 220 -6.69 6.30 -10.47
N LEU A 221 -7.02 7.59 -10.45
CA LEU A 221 -8.05 8.17 -9.56
C LEU A 221 -9.43 7.61 -9.87
N LEU A 222 -9.76 7.36 -11.16
CA LEU A 222 -11.02 6.73 -11.51
C LEU A 222 -11.08 5.31 -10.97
N LEU A 223 -10.00 4.53 -11.00
CA LEU A 223 -9.99 3.19 -10.42
C LEU A 223 -10.18 3.18 -8.89
N LEU A 224 -9.71 4.23 -8.19
CA LEU A 224 -10.05 4.42 -6.78
C LEU A 224 -11.53 4.70 -6.60
N ALA A 225 -12.08 5.63 -7.39
CA ALA A 225 -13.48 6.06 -7.32
C ALA A 225 -14.47 4.98 -7.76
N GLU A 226 -14.15 4.22 -8.81
CA GLU A 226 -14.95 3.13 -9.37
C GLU A 226 -14.95 1.89 -8.50
N LYS A 227 -13.87 1.62 -7.74
CA LYS A 227 -13.88 0.52 -6.76
C LYS A 227 -14.41 0.93 -5.41
N THR A 228 -14.40 2.20 -5.05
CA THR A 228 -15.30 2.67 -3.99
C THR A 228 -16.73 2.52 -4.49
N ASN A 229 -17.02 2.84 -5.75
CA ASN A 229 -18.33 2.62 -6.34
C ASN A 229 -18.68 1.15 -6.54
N ASN A 230 -17.75 0.22 -6.74
CA ASN A 230 -18.03 -1.23 -6.83
C ASN A 230 -18.00 -1.95 -5.47
N GLU A 231 -17.37 -1.38 -4.44
CA GLU A 231 -17.75 -1.69 -3.05
C GLU A 231 -19.11 -1.04 -2.71
N ASN A 232 -19.46 0.06 -3.39
CA ASN A 232 -20.79 0.64 -3.40
C ASN A 232 -21.74 0.08 -4.50
N ASP A 233 -21.35 -0.95 -5.27
CA ASP A 233 -22.21 -1.69 -6.24
C ASP A 233 -22.34 -3.15 -5.79
N ASN A 234 -21.58 -3.54 -4.75
CA ASN A 234 -22.09 -4.40 -3.69
C ASN A 234 -22.82 -3.58 -2.60
N VAL A 235 -23.27 -2.35 -2.91
CA VAL A 235 -24.58 -1.94 -2.43
C VAL A 235 -25.55 -2.80 -3.22
N ILE A 236 -25.88 -3.96 -2.63
CA ILE A 236 -27.28 -4.34 -2.60
C ILE A 236 -27.99 -3.02 -2.34
N GLU A 237 -28.83 -2.55 -3.26
CA GLU A 237 -29.83 -1.55 -2.92
C GLU A 237 -30.47 -2.04 -1.63
N ALA A 238 -29.97 -1.58 -0.49
CA ALA A 238 -30.68 -1.63 0.75
C ALA A 238 -31.68 -0.51 0.55
N ASP A 239 -32.73 -0.86 -0.19
CA ASP A 239 -34.07 -0.81 0.38
C ASP A 239 -33.90 -0.87 1.90
N ASP A 240 -33.96 0.32 2.52
CA ASP A 240 -33.70 0.63 3.94
C ASP A 240 -34.80 0.01 4.84
N SER A 241 -35.29 -1.16 4.42
CA SER A 241 -36.43 -1.86 4.97
C SER A 241 -36.22 -3.38 5.12
N LYS A 242 -35.06 -3.97 4.79
CA LYS A 242 -34.88 -5.44 4.92
C LYS A 242 -33.50 -5.94 5.37
N ASN A 243 -33.08 -5.65 6.61
CA ASN A 243 -32.74 -6.72 7.58
C ASN A 243 -32.43 -6.16 8.99
N ILE A 244 -33.30 -5.29 9.53
CA ILE A 244 -33.16 -4.88 10.94
C ILE A 244 -33.37 -6.14 11.80
N LYS A 245 -32.31 -6.57 12.48
CA LYS A 245 -32.37 -7.79 13.30
C LYS A 245 -32.38 -7.40 14.76
N TYR A 246 -33.36 -7.90 15.49
CA TYR A 246 -33.49 -7.73 16.93
C TYR A 246 -33.17 -9.03 17.65
N HIS A 247 -32.51 -8.92 18.80
CA HIS A 247 -32.37 -9.99 19.79
C HIS A 247 -33.32 -9.70 20.96
N THR A 248 -34.09 -10.70 21.38
CA THR A 248 -34.93 -10.57 22.59
C THR A 248 -34.10 -10.98 23.81
N ILE A 249 -33.90 -10.03 24.72
CA ILE A 249 -33.06 -10.20 25.91
C ILE A 249 -33.65 -11.30 26.80
N SER A 250 -32.89 -12.35 27.05
CA SER A 250 -33.26 -13.47 27.92
C SER A 250 -32.53 -13.40 29.26
N LYS A 251 -33.04 -14.12 30.26
CA LYS A 251 -32.42 -14.19 31.59
C LYS A 251 -30.97 -14.70 31.47
N GLY A 252 -30.01 -13.89 31.88
CA GLY A 252 -28.57 -14.21 31.84
C GLY A 252 -27.82 -13.65 30.62
N ASP A 253 -28.49 -12.95 29.71
CA ASP A 253 -27.79 -12.25 28.63
C ASP A 253 -26.98 -11.06 29.14
N THR A 254 -25.84 -10.81 28.49
CA THR A 254 -25.01 -9.61 28.68
C THR A 254 -24.79 -8.94 27.33
N LEU A 255 -24.50 -7.62 27.32
CA LEU A 255 -24.14 -6.90 26.10
C LEU A 255 -23.00 -7.57 25.33
N TYR A 256 -22.01 -8.10 26.06
CA TYR A 256 -20.88 -8.84 25.47
C TYR A 256 -21.32 -10.15 24.81
N ALA A 257 -22.15 -10.95 25.49
CA ALA A 257 -22.63 -12.22 24.94
C ALA A 257 -23.54 -12.01 23.72
N ILE A 258 -24.39 -10.98 23.74
CA ILE A 258 -25.26 -10.61 22.63
C ILE A 258 -24.44 -10.11 21.44
N ALA A 259 -23.45 -9.24 21.67
CA ALA A 259 -22.58 -8.70 20.65
C ALA A 259 -21.78 -9.81 19.95
N ARG A 260 -21.14 -10.68 20.74
CA ARG A 260 -20.35 -11.81 20.23
C ARG A 260 -21.20 -12.81 19.44
N ARG A 261 -22.42 -13.11 19.89
CA ARG A 261 -23.34 -14.05 19.21
C ARG A 261 -23.83 -13.51 17.86
N ASN A 262 -23.85 -12.20 17.69
CA ASN A 262 -24.33 -11.53 16.48
C ASN A 262 -23.21 -10.93 15.62
N ASN A 263 -21.94 -11.24 15.94
CA ASN A 263 -20.75 -10.74 15.25
C ASN A 263 -20.70 -9.21 15.15
N VAL A 264 -21.09 -8.51 16.22
CA VAL A 264 -20.95 -7.05 16.37
C VAL A 264 -20.12 -6.74 17.60
N THR A 265 -19.56 -5.53 17.68
CA THR A 265 -18.86 -5.11 18.90
C THR A 265 -19.85 -4.61 19.95
N VAL A 266 -19.43 -4.56 21.22
CA VAL A 266 -20.25 -3.94 22.28
C VAL A 266 -20.46 -2.45 22.01
N ASN A 267 -19.51 -1.78 21.37
CA ASN A 267 -19.64 -0.38 21.00
C ASN A 267 -20.74 -0.21 19.94
N ASP A 268 -20.69 -1.00 18.87
CA ASP A 268 -21.71 -0.94 17.80
C ASP A 268 -23.10 -1.26 18.35
N LEU A 269 -23.20 -2.26 19.24
CA LEU A 269 -24.45 -2.63 19.90
C LEU A 269 -25.00 -1.49 20.78
N CYS A 270 -24.11 -0.75 21.45
CA CYS A 270 -24.47 0.41 22.25
C CYS A 270 -24.96 1.57 21.35
N GLU A 271 -24.26 1.85 20.26
CA GLU A 271 -24.61 2.89 19.29
C GLU A 271 -25.95 2.60 18.59
N LEU A 272 -26.17 1.37 18.12
CA LEU A 272 -27.40 0.94 17.47
C LEU A 272 -28.65 1.09 18.33
N ASN A 273 -28.49 1.11 19.66
CA ASN A 273 -29.59 1.16 20.62
C ASN A 273 -29.56 2.42 21.48
N GLN A 274 -28.62 3.32 21.24
CA GLN A 274 -28.43 4.55 22.02
C GLN A 274 -28.34 4.27 23.54
N ILE A 275 -27.65 3.19 23.91
CA ILE A 275 -27.43 2.78 25.31
C ILE A 275 -25.94 2.84 25.66
N SER A 276 -25.64 2.93 26.95
CA SER A 276 -24.27 2.86 27.45
C SER A 276 -23.88 1.42 27.84
N LYS A 277 -22.57 1.14 27.96
CA LYS A 277 -22.04 -0.17 28.37
C LYS A 277 -22.50 -0.65 29.75
N ASN A 278 -22.96 0.29 30.59
CA ASN A 278 -23.43 0.03 31.94
C ASN A 278 -24.97 -0.01 32.03
N ASN A 279 -25.67 0.08 30.90
CA ASN A 279 -27.12 0.07 30.87
C ASN A 279 -27.66 -1.32 31.26
N ILE A 280 -28.65 -1.35 32.17
CA ILE A 280 -29.23 -2.60 32.67
C ILE A 280 -30.19 -3.17 31.62
N LEU A 281 -29.85 -4.35 31.10
CA LEU A 281 -30.67 -5.07 30.13
C LEU A 281 -31.96 -5.60 30.77
N LYS A 282 -33.12 -5.17 30.26
CA LYS A 282 -34.43 -5.64 30.72
C LYS A 282 -34.82 -6.93 29.99
N ILE A 283 -35.08 -7.99 30.74
CA ILE A 283 -35.54 -9.28 30.20
C ILE A 283 -36.85 -9.06 29.41
N GLY A 284 -36.93 -9.65 28.22
CA GLY A 284 -38.04 -9.52 27.28
C GLY A 284 -37.97 -8.29 26.37
N ALA A 285 -37.07 -7.33 26.63
CA ALA A 285 -36.87 -6.20 25.73
C ALA A 285 -36.09 -6.62 24.47
N LYS A 286 -36.37 -5.95 23.35
CA LYS A 286 -35.66 -6.16 22.09
C LYS A 286 -34.49 -5.20 22.00
N ILE A 287 -33.33 -5.72 21.61
CA ILE A 287 -32.13 -4.94 21.33
C ILE A 287 -31.74 -5.16 19.87
N ARG A 288 -31.51 -4.07 19.15
CA ARG A 288 -31.10 -4.09 17.74
C ARG A 288 -29.66 -4.60 17.65
N VAL A 289 -29.42 -5.61 16.83
CA VAL A 289 -28.09 -6.23 16.67
C VAL A 289 -27.53 -6.08 15.25
N LYS A 290 -28.35 -5.64 14.29
CA LYS A 290 -27.98 -5.21 12.92
C LYS A 290 -29.00 -4.17 12.44
#